data_AF-A0AAV6DP91-F1
#
_entry.id   AF-A0AAV6DP91-F1
#
_cell.length_a   1.000
_cell.length_b   1.000
_cell.length_c   1.000
_cell.angle_alpha   90.00
_cell.angle_beta   90.00
_cell.angle_gamma   90.00
#
_symmetry.space_group_name_H-M   'P 1'
#
loop_
_entity.id
_entity.type
_entity.pdbx_description
1 polymer ?
#
loop_
_entity_poly.entity_id
_entity_poly.type
_entity_poly.pdbx_seq_one_letter_code
_entity_poly.pdbx_strand_id
1 'polypeptide(L)'
;MNAYLAHLLSRVYDGALAPEHRADLSKSGLSDETIATQKIRSIPPAMIEGLLGFEAPKVCSAYLIPFADPRGGWFDHVRMKVFPPIATDSGTIKYLQPKRSGVRIYFPLATLDAVLRSAAPVYFVEGEKKALGVAQLGLLSIGICGIEGWHVAGSRALHPDLDDVGLRGRTVYLVPDADVRTNGAVHRAVHRLVDALGARGVAEAKMVLVPPPFKGIDDFLAATA
;
A
#
# COMPACT_ATOMS: atom_id res chain seq x y z
N MET A 1 18.89 2.35 -4.98
CA MET A 1 18.21 2.85 -3.78
C MET A 1 18.66 4.28 -3.56
N ASN A 2 17.71 5.21 -3.60
CA ASN A 2 17.89 6.62 -3.30
C ASN A 2 18.59 6.78 -1.94
N ALA A 3 19.63 7.61 -1.88
CA ALA A 3 20.43 7.81 -0.66
C ALA A 3 19.60 8.35 0.51
N TYR A 4 18.63 9.24 0.25
CA TYR A 4 17.70 9.74 1.26
C TYR A 4 16.82 8.61 1.80
N LEU A 5 16.35 7.71 0.93
CA LEU A 5 15.56 6.55 1.35
C LEU A 5 16.39 5.61 2.21
N ALA A 6 17.61 5.28 1.79
CA ALA A 6 18.52 4.44 2.57
C ALA A 6 18.79 5.05 3.97
N HIS A 7 18.98 6.37 4.03
CA HIS A 7 19.16 7.08 5.30
C HIS A 7 17.90 7.02 6.20
N LEU A 8 16.72 7.25 5.62
CA LEU A 8 15.44 7.19 6.34
C LEU A 8 15.07 5.78 6.81
N LEU A 9 15.57 4.73 6.15
CA LEU A 9 15.40 3.33 6.56
C LEU A 9 16.43 2.86 7.59
N SER A 10 17.46 3.65 7.86
CA SER A 10 18.50 3.36 8.86
C SER A 10 17.99 3.51 10.29
N ARG A 11 18.73 3.03 11.28
CA ARG A 11 18.32 3.15 12.69
C ARG A 11 18.26 4.58 13.23
N VAL A 12 18.86 5.54 12.51
CA VAL A 12 18.86 6.97 12.90
C VAL A 12 17.44 7.53 13.04
N TYR A 13 16.48 6.99 12.27
CA TYR A 13 15.08 7.46 12.27
C TYR A 13 14.12 6.45 12.93
N ASP A 14 14.63 5.52 13.75
CA ASP A 14 13.75 4.61 14.49
C ASP A 14 12.79 5.43 15.39
N GLY A 15 11.49 5.20 15.24
CA GLY A 15 10.44 5.92 15.96
C GLY A 15 10.22 7.38 15.56
N ALA A 16 10.92 7.90 14.54
CA ALA A 16 10.80 9.28 14.09
C ALA A 16 9.43 9.54 13.44
N LEU A 17 8.47 10.00 14.24
CA LEU A 17 7.10 10.25 13.81
C LEU A 17 6.50 11.48 14.50
N ALA A 18 6.05 12.44 13.71
CA ALA A 18 5.44 13.67 14.20
C ALA A 18 4.03 13.37 14.75
N PRO A 19 3.52 14.15 15.71
CA PRO A 19 2.21 13.92 16.31
C PRO A 19 1.06 13.84 15.29
N GLU A 20 1.05 14.71 14.27
CA GLU A 20 0.03 14.70 13.22
C GLU A 20 0.09 13.45 12.34
N HIS A 21 1.29 12.94 12.07
CA HIS A 21 1.50 11.71 11.30
C HIS A 21 1.04 10.48 12.08
N ARG A 22 1.37 10.43 13.37
CA ARG A 22 0.87 9.41 14.29
C ARG A 22 -0.65 9.41 14.33
N ALA A 23 -1.27 10.58 14.48
CA ALA A 23 -2.73 10.70 14.49
C ALA A 23 -3.38 10.18 13.20
N ASP A 24 -2.82 10.48 12.02
CA ASP A 24 -3.33 9.95 10.74
C ASP A 24 -3.19 8.43 10.60
N LEU A 25 -2.10 7.86 11.11
CA LEU A 25 -1.87 6.40 11.08
C LEU A 25 -2.77 5.68 12.08
N SER A 26 -2.89 6.19 13.30
CA SER A 26 -3.79 5.66 14.33
C SER A 26 -5.26 5.76 13.91
N LYS A 27 -5.64 6.82 13.19
CA LYS A 27 -6.99 6.94 12.61
C LYS A 27 -7.30 5.83 11.61
N SER A 28 -6.28 5.29 10.93
CA SER A 28 -6.41 4.10 10.07
C SER A 28 -6.27 2.78 10.84
N GLY A 29 -6.32 2.79 12.17
CA GLY A 29 -6.24 1.59 13.00
C GLY A 29 -4.84 0.95 13.08
N LEU A 30 -3.78 1.68 12.72
CA LEU A 30 -2.42 1.14 12.76
C LEU A 30 -1.80 1.25 14.16
N SER A 31 -1.27 0.13 14.66
CA SER A 31 -0.56 0.07 15.93
C SER A 31 0.86 0.63 15.80
N ASP A 32 1.41 1.11 16.93
CA ASP A 32 2.79 1.59 17.00
C ASP A 32 3.80 0.51 16.59
N GLU A 33 3.54 -0.75 16.95
CA GLU A 33 4.37 -1.89 16.55
C GLU A 33 4.38 -2.08 15.03
N THR A 34 3.23 -1.97 14.37
CA THR A 34 3.12 -2.09 12.91
C THR A 34 3.83 -0.94 12.21
N ILE A 35 3.64 0.28 12.69
CA ILE A 35 4.30 1.48 12.18
C ILE A 35 5.82 1.34 12.30
N ALA A 36 6.31 0.92 13.46
CA ALA A 36 7.73 0.72 13.72
C ALA A 36 8.32 -0.41 12.86
N THR A 37 7.66 -1.57 12.82
CA THR A 37 8.07 -2.74 12.03
C THR A 37 8.18 -2.39 10.55
N GLN A 38 7.20 -1.69 10.01
CA GLN A 38 7.16 -1.27 8.61
C GLN A 38 8.04 -0.05 8.31
N LYS A 39 8.71 0.52 9.31
CA LYS A 39 9.56 1.72 9.18
C LYS A 39 8.85 2.93 8.59
N ILE A 40 7.57 3.11 8.91
CA ILE A 40 6.81 4.33 8.55
C ILE A 40 7.28 5.48 9.43
N ARG A 41 7.75 6.56 8.81
CA ARG A 41 8.47 7.64 9.50
C ARG A 41 8.16 9.00 8.89
N SER A 42 8.20 10.04 9.72
CA SER A 42 8.25 11.42 9.25
C SER A 42 9.48 11.65 8.38
N ILE A 43 9.31 12.50 7.36
CA ILE A 43 10.38 12.94 6.49
C ILE A 43 10.78 14.36 6.93
N PRO A 44 12.04 14.59 7.32
CA PRO A 44 12.56 15.94 7.46
C PRO A 44 12.31 16.76 6.19
N PRO A 45 11.73 17.97 6.29
CA PRO A 45 11.31 18.74 5.11
C PRO A 45 12.39 18.90 4.03
N ALA A 46 13.66 19.07 4.43
CA ALA A 46 14.79 19.21 3.52
C ALA A 46 15.08 17.96 2.66
N MET A 47 14.55 16.79 3.01
CA MET A 47 14.73 15.55 2.23
C MET A 47 13.54 15.21 1.32
N ILE A 48 12.43 15.95 1.40
CA ILE A 48 11.20 15.67 0.65
C ILE A 48 11.48 15.68 -0.86
N GLU A 49 12.04 16.76 -1.38
CA GLU A 49 12.30 16.90 -2.81
C GLU A 49 13.41 15.96 -3.29
N GLY A 50 14.41 15.68 -2.45
CA GLY A 50 15.46 14.69 -2.73
C GLY A 50 14.93 13.25 -2.83
N LEU A 51 13.92 12.90 -2.05
CA LEU A 51 13.19 11.63 -2.18
C LEU A 51 12.30 11.60 -3.42
N LEU A 52 11.62 12.71 -3.72
CA LEU A 52 10.68 12.79 -4.84
C LEU A 52 11.38 12.88 -6.20
N GLY A 53 12.54 13.53 -6.28
CA GLY A 53 13.21 13.85 -7.54
C GLY A 53 12.50 14.94 -8.35
N PHE A 54 11.68 15.77 -7.69
CA PHE A 54 11.04 16.96 -8.24
C PHE A 54 10.68 17.95 -7.13
N GLU A 55 10.53 19.22 -7.49
CA GLU A 55 10.13 20.28 -6.57
C GLU A 55 8.70 20.10 -6.09
N ALA A 56 8.47 20.25 -4.80
CA ALA A 56 7.17 20.08 -4.16
C ALA A 56 6.91 21.23 -3.15
N PRO A 57 6.92 22.50 -3.59
CA PRO A 57 6.92 23.66 -2.69
C PRO A 57 5.64 23.79 -1.85
N LYS A 58 4.56 23.08 -2.20
CA LYS A 58 3.30 23.04 -1.46
C LYS A 58 3.28 21.97 -0.35
N VAL A 59 4.32 21.15 -0.23
CA VAL A 59 4.41 20.09 0.78
C VAL A 59 5.14 20.64 2.01
N CYS A 60 4.37 20.89 3.08
CA CYS A 60 4.93 21.40 4.33
C CYS A 60 5.43 20.28 5.26
N SER A 61 4.71 19.16 5.27
CA SER A 61 5.00 18.02 6.15
C SER A 61 4.59 16.71 5.45
N ALA A 62 5.33 15.64 5.72
CA ALA A 62 5.06 14.33 5.14
C ALA A 62 5.65 13.18 5.93
N TYR A 63 5.04 12.00 5.82
CA TYR A 63 5.66 10.73 6.22
C TYR A 63 5.81 9.79 5.01
N LEU A 64 6.79 8.90 5.10
CA LEU A 64 7.04 7.86 4.09
C LEU A 64 6.39 6.53 4.49
N ILE A 65 5.89 5.82 3.48
CA ILE A 65 5.51 4.42 3.55
C ILE A 65 6.48 3.67 2.63
N PRO A 66 7.44 2.91 3.17
CA PRO A 66 8.43 2.21 2.37
C PRO A 66 7.95 0.85 1.89
N PHE A 67 8.45 0.43 0.73
CA PHE A 67 8.03 -0.80 0.06
C PHE A 67 9.12 -1.87 0.19
N ALA A 68 8.81 -2.95 0.88
CA ALA A 68 9.72 -4.10 1.00
C ALA A 68 9.84 -4.82 -0.34
N ASP A 69 11.06 -5.26 -0.67
CA ASP A 69 11.27 -6.15 -1.82
C ASP A 69 11.06 -7.60 -1.35
N PRO A 70 10.16 -8.39 -1.96
CA PRO A 70 9.94 -9.78 -1.56
C PRO A 70 11.19 -10.66 -1.70
N ARG A 71 12.20 -10.21 -2.45
CA ARG A 71 13.50 -10.89 -2.63
C ARG A 71 14.52 -10.48 -1.57
N GLY A 72 14.15 -9.57 -0.68
CA GLY A 72 14.97 -9.07 0.42
C GLY A 72 15.33 -7.60 0.29
N GLY A 73 15.35 -6.90 1.44
CA GLY A 73 15.62 -5.47 1.48
C GLY A 73 14.39 -4.63 1.11
N TRP A 74 14.62 -3.56 0.35
CA TRP A 74 13.60 -2.56 0.04
C TRP A 74 13.68 -2.17 -1.43
N PHE A 75 12.53 -1.88 -2.03
CA PHE A 75 12.52 -1.22 -3.32
C PHE A 75 13.04 0.20 -3.20
N ASP A 76 13.55 0.73 -4.32
CA ASP A 76 13.78 2.17 -4.49
C ASP A 76 12.47 2.91 -4.78
N HIS A 77 11.49 2.72 -3.90
CA HIS A 77 10.12 3.20 -4.04
C HIS A 77 9.52 3.50 -2.66
N VAL A 78 8.77 4.59 -2.58
CA VAL A 78 8.00 4.97 -1.40
C VAL A 78 6.70 5.64 -1.83
N ARG A 79 5.73 5.61 -0.94
CA ARG A 79 4.56 6.48 -0.99
C ARG A 79 4.68 7.51 0.12
N MET A 80 4.50 8.77 -0.23
CA MET A 80 4.65 9.90 0.67
C MET A 80 3.28 10.49 0.96
N LYS A 81 2.77 10.33 2.18
CA LYS A 81 1.55 11.00 2.62
C LYS A 81 1.89 12.46 2.94
N VAL A 82 1.23 13.41 2.30
CA VAL A 82 1.50 14.85 2.48
C VAL A 82 0.47 15.53 3.38
N PHE A 83 0.93 16.55 4.10
CA PHE A 83 0.18 17.37 5.06
C PHE A 83 0.49 18.87 4.84
N PRO A 84 -0.54 19.71 4.59
CA PRO A 84 -1.90 19.32 4.23
C PRO A 84 -1.93 18.61 2.86
N PRO A 85 -3.03 17.92 2.52
CA PRO A 85 -3.26 17.46 1.14
C PRO A 85 -3.21 18.63 0.15
N ILE A 86 -2.63 18.40 -1.04
CA ILE A 86 -2.47 19.46 -2.05
C ILE A 86 -3.77 19.59 -2.85
N ALA A 87 -4.37 20.78 -2.84
CA ALA A 87 -5.53 21.09 -3.68
C ALA A 87 -5.12 21.25 -5.16
N THR A 88 -5.96 20.72 -6.04
CA THR A 88 -5.85 20.78 -7.51
C THR A 88 -7.23 21.00 -8.11
N ASP A 89 -7.30 21.42 -9.37
CA ASP A 89 -8.59 21.65 -10.05
C ASP A 89 -9.44 20.37 -10.15
N SER A 90 -8.79 19.21 -10.18
CA SER A 90 -9.44 17.89 -10.27
C SER A 90 -9.63 17.19 -8.91
N GLY A 91 -9.41 17.89 -7.79
CA GLY A 91 -9.55 17.33 -6.45
C GLY A 91 -8.30 17.49 -5.59
N THR A 92 -7.92 16.46 -4.84
CA THR A 92 -6.90 16.59 -3.80
C THR A 92 -5.86 15.47 -3.87
N ILE A 93 -4.60 15.85 -3.95
CA ILE A 93 -3.47 14.92 -3.92
C ILE A 93 -3.10 14.67 -2.45
N LYS A 94 -3.36 13.46 -1.97
CA LYS A 94 -3.04 13.04 -0.60
C LYS A 94 -1.69 12.33 -0.48
N TYR A 95 -1.22 11.76 -1.59
CA TYR A 95 0.00 10.96 -1.66
C TYR A 95 0.82 11.33 -2.88
N LEU A 96 2.13 11.39 -2.70
CA LEU A 96 3.13 11.54 -3.77
C LEU A 96 4.01 10.28 -3.82
N GLN A 97 4.78 10.14 -4.90
CA GLN A 97 5.78 9.09 -5.05
C GLN A 97 6.95 9.61 -5.89
N PRO A 98 8.13 8.98 -5.84
CA PRO A 98 9.28 9.41 -6.61
C PRO A 98 8.99 9.47 -8.11
N LYS A 99 9.61 10.43 -8.79
CA LYS A 99 9.49 10.65 -10.24
C LYS A 99 9.88 9.38 -11.00
N ARG A 100 9.07 9.00 -11.99
CA ARG A 100 9.33 7.84 -12.88
C ARG A 100 9.52 6.51 -12.14
N SER A 101 8.94 6.37 -10.93
CA SER A 101 9.08 5.15 -10.12
C SER A 101 8.14 4.01 -10.50
N GLY A 102 7.15 4.26 -11.36
CA GLY A 102 6.12 3.29 -11.72
C GLY A 102 5.23 2.93 -10.53
N VAL A 103 4.43 1.87 -10.69
CA VAL A 103 3.72 1.25 -9.56
C VAL A 103 4.60 0.17 -8.95
N ARG A 104 4.39 -0.11 -7.66
CA ARG A 104 4.98 -1.24 -6.96
C ARG A 104 3.92 -1.94 -6.13
N ILE A 105 4.13 -3.22 -5.91
CA ILE A 105 3.29 -4.02 -5.03
C ILE A 105 3.76 -3.81 -3.59
N TYR A 106 2.80 -3.57 -2.71
CA TYR A 106 3.09 -3.27 -1.32
C TYR A 106 3.03 -4.55 -0.49
N PHE A 107 4.11 -4.85 0.23
CA PHE A 107 4.22 -6.03 1.07
C PHE A 107 4.36 -5.63 2.55
N PRO A 108 3.33 -5.87 3.37
CA PRO A 108 3.45 -5.82 4.83
C PRO A 108 4.51 -6.80 5.34
N LEU A 109 5.50 -6.29 6.08
CA LEU A 109 6.61 -7.11 6.58
C LEU A 109 6.14 -8.21 7.55
N ALA A 110 5.09 -7.94 8.32
CA ALA A 110 4.55 -8.88 9.31
C ALA A 110 4.07 -10.20 8.69
N THR A 111 3.62 -10.19 7.43
CA THR A 111 3.08 -11.37 6.75
C THR A 111 3.82 -11.74 5.47
N LEU A 112 4.87 -11.00 5.10
CA LEU A 112 5.65 -11.20 3.86
C LEU A 112 6.18 -12.63 3.73
N ASP A 113 6.79 -13.18 4.78
CA ASP A 113 7.34 -14.54 4.75
C ASP A 113 6.28 -15.58 4.35
N ALA A 114 5.13 -15.54 5.03
CA ALA A 114 4.03 -16.46 4.78
C ALA A 114 3.29 -16.16 3.47
N VAL A 115 3.26 -14.91 2.99
CA VAL A 115 2.80 -14.56 1.64
C VAL A 115 3.61 -15.30 0.59
N LEU A 116 4.93 -15.41 0.75
CA LEU A 116 5.82 -16.05 -0.21
C LEU A 116 5.85 -17.58 -0.10
N ARG A 117 5.78 -18.10 1.13
CA ARG A 117 6.10 -19.51 1.42
C ARG A 117 4.88 -20.41 1.66
N SER A 118 3.69 -19.84 1.87
CA SER A 118 2.49 -20.63 2.18
C SER A 118 1.47 -20.66 1.03
N ALA A 119 0.60 -21.68 1.07
CA ALA A 119 -0.57 -21.80 0.19
C ALA A 119 -1.86 -21.23 0.82
N ALA A 120 -1.79 -20.63 2.01
CA ALA A 120 -2.96 -20.07 2.69
C ALA A 120 -3.60 -18.94 1.86
N PRO A 121 -4.87 -18.58 2.06
CA PRO A 121 -5.47 -17.48 1.31
C PRO A 121 -4.71 -16.16 1.48
N VAL A 122 -4.69 -15.33 0.42
CA VAL A 122 -4.02 -14.02 0.42
C VAL A 122 -5.01 -12.90 0.08
N TYR A 123 -4.91 -11.79 0.79
CA TYR A 123 -5.75 -10.62 0.65
C TYR A 123 -5.05 -9.57 -0.20
N PHE A 124 -5.60 -9.24 -1.36
CA PHE A 124 -5.16 -8.14 -2.21
C PHE A 124 -6.00 -6.92 -1.85
N VAL A 125 -5.38 -5.96 -1.16
CA VAL A 125 -6.06 -4.84 -0.52
C VAL A 125 -5.73 -3.54 -1.24
N GLU A 126 -6.75 -2.75 -1.55
CA GLU A 126 -6.55 -1.42 -2.12
C GLU A 126 -6.00 -0.46 -1.05
N GLY A 127 -4.73 -0.05 -1.18
CA GLY A 127 -4.07 0.90 -0.29
C GLY A 127 -3.16 0.27 0.78
N GLU A 128 -2.07 0.96 1.07
CA GLU A 128 -0.96 0.46 1.90
C GLU A 128 -1.34 0.39 3.38
N LYS A 129 -1.98 1.44 3.92
CA LYS A 129 -2.44 1.45 5.32
C LYS A 129 -3.48 0.35 5.58
N LYS A 130 -4.36 0.11 4.62
CA LYS A 130 -5.39 -0.94 4.69
C LYS A 130 -4.76 -2.33 4.64
N ALA A 131 -3.78 -2.55 3.76
CA ALA A 131 -3.03 -3.80 3.71
C ALA A 131 -2.31 -4.08 5.04
N LEU A 132 -1.73 -3.07 5.68
CA LEU A 132 -1.17 -3.19 7.03
C LEU A 132 -2.24 -3.52 8.08
N GLY A 133 -3.39 -2.86 8.06
CA GLY A 133 -4.50 -3.16 8.96
C GLY A 133 -4.96 -4.61 8.86
N VAL A 134 -5.00 -5.18 7.65
CA VAL A 134 -5.28 -6.61 7.45
C VAL A 134 -4.14 -7.49 7.96
N ALA A 135 -2.88 -7.11 7.71
CA ALA A 135 -1.71 -7.86 8.20
C ALA A 135 -1.65 -7.92 9.74
N GLN A 136 -2.08 -6.86 10.44
CA GLN A 136 -2.17 -6.81 11.90
C GLN A 136 -3.07 -7.90 12.49
N LEU A 137 -4.02 -8.42 11.71
CA LEU A 137 -4.90 -9.51 12.12
C LEU A 137 -4.26 -10.89 11.89
N GLY A 138 -2.99 -10.94 11.47
CA GLY A 138 -2.30 -12.17 11.07
C GLY A 138 -2.72 -12.71 9.69
N LEU A 139 -3.54 -11.95 8.95
CA LEU A 139 -3.99 -12.32 7.61
C LEU A 139 -2.94 -11.95 6.56
N LEU A 140 -2.64 -12.89 5.67
CA LEU A 140 -1.65 -12.68 4.61
C LEU A 140 -2.17 -11.62 3.64
N SER A 141 -1.52 -10.47 3.57
CA SER A 141 -1.99 -9.36 2.75
C SER A 141 -0.92 -8.81 1.83
N ILE A 142 -1.38 -8.26 0.72
CA ILE A 142 -0.63 -7.54 -0.30
C ILE A 142 -1.42 -6.27 -0.59
N GLY A 143 -0.75 -5.12 -0.61
CA GLY A 143 -1.36 -3.85 -0.99
C GLY A 143 -1.15 -3.53 -2.46
N ILE A 144 -2.16 -2.93 -3.09
CA ILE A 144 -2.08 -2.33 -4.42
C ILE A 144 -2.40 -0.84 -4.35
N CYS A 145 -1.64 -0.03 -5.09
CA CYS A 145 -1.77 1.43 -5.07
C CYS A 145 -2.97 1.88 -5.93
N GLY A 146 -4.15 1.91 -5.31
CA GLY A 146 -5.41 2.04 -6.04
C GLY A 146 -5.77 0.76 -6.80
N ILE A 147 -7.01 0.64 -7.24
CA ILE A 147 -7.51 -0.61 -7.85
C ILE A 147 -6.82 -1.03 -9.17
N GLU A 148 -6.06 -0.14 -9.82
CA GLU A 148 -5.23 -0.46 -11.00
C GLU A 148 -3.75 -0.71 -10.66
N GLY A 149 -3.35 -0.55 -9.39
CA GLY A 149 -1.96 -0.63 -8.95
C GLY A 149 -1.35 -2.03 -8.97
N TRP A 150 -2.01 -3.01 -9.60
CA TRP A 150 -1.60 -4.41 -9.68
C TRP A 150 -0.84 -4.75 -10.96
N HIS A 151 -0.66 -3.82 -11.90
CA HIS A 151 0.05 -4.04 -13.16
C HIS A 151 0.88 -2.83 -13.60
N VAL A 152 1.88 -3.08 -14.44
CA VAL A 152 2.59 -2.01 -15.16
C VAL A 152 1.61 -1.35 -16.14
N ALA A 153 1.60 -0.01 -16.20
CA ALA A 153 0.72 0.74 -17.10
C ALA A 153 0.80 0.21 -18.55
N GLY A 154 -0.35 -0.06 -19.15
CA GLY A 154 -0.46 -0.64 -20.49
C GLY A 154 -0.36 -2.17 -20.56
N SER A 155 0.09 -2.83 -19.48
CA SER A 155 0.08 -4.30 -19.38
C SER A 155 -1.29 -4.83 -18.93
N ARG A 156 -1.59 -6.08 -19.30
CA ARG A 156 -2.70 -6.87 -18.74
C ARG A 156 -2.24 -7.98 -17.79
N ALA A 157 -0.92 -8.20 -17.70
CA ALA A 157 -0.35 -9.19 -16.80
C ALA A 157 -0.18 -8.59 -15.39
N LEU A 158 -0.21 -9.45 -14.37
CA LEU A 158 0.16 -9.07 -13.00
C LEU A 158 1.56 -8.44 -12.96
N HIS A 159 1.75 -7.51 -12.04
CA HIS A 159 3.03 -6.85 -11.83
C HIS A 159 4.14 -7.87 -11.52
N PRO A 160 5.37 -7.71 -12.06
CA PRO A 160 6.49 -8.63 -11.81
C PRO A 160 6.91 -8.78 -10.34
N ASP A 161 6.54 -7.83 -9.48
CA ASP A 161 6.74 -7.98 -8.03
C ASP A 161 5.95 -9.17 -7.44
N LEU A 162 4.94 -9.67 -8.17
CA LEU A 162 4.15 -10.86 -7.79
C LEU A 162 4.74 -12.17 -8.35
N ASP A 163 5.87 -12.13 -9.04
CA ASP A 163 6.46 -13.34 -9.64
C ASP A 163 6.91 -14.35 -8.59
N ASP A 164 7.40 -13.86 -7.45
CA ASP A 164 7.85 -14.67 -6.31
C ASP A 164 6.70 -15.07 -5.37
N VAL A 165 5.48 -14.57 -5.62
CA VAL A 165 4.29 -14.95 -4.86
C VAL A 165 3.71 -16.22 -5.48
N GLY A 166 3.71 -17.31 -4.71
CA GLY A 166 3.17 -18.61 -5.12
C GLY A 166 1.64 -18.61 -5.28
N LEU A 167 1.09 -17.88 -6.25
CA LEU A 167 -0.37 -17.67 -6.42
C LEU A 167 -1.12 -18.90 -6.94
N ARG A 168 -0.44 -19.84 -7.60
CA ARG A 168 -1.07 -21.00 -8.22
C ARG A 168 -1.77 -21.86 -7.15
N GLY A 169 -3.04 -22.16 -7.38
CA GLY A 169 -3.85 -22.99 -6.49
C GLY A 169 -4.38 -22.27 -5.24
N ARG A 170 -4.03 -21.00 -5.02
CA ARG A 170 -4.48 -20.24 -3.83
C ARG A 170 -5.85 -19.63 -4.02
N THR A 171 -6.54 -19.38 -2.91
CA THR A 171 -7.66 -18.45 -2.85
C THR A 171 -7.13 -17.02 -2.67
N VAL A 172 -7.62 -16.08 -3.47
CA VAL A 172 -7.33 -14.66 -3.35
C VAL A 172 -8.58 -13.90 -2.92
N TYR A 173 -8.49 -13.14 -1.84
CA TYR A 173 -9.52 -12.22 -1.39
C TYR A 173 -9.19 -10.81 -1.89
N LEU A 174 -10.04 -10.25 -2.75
CA LEU A 174 -9.92 -8.90 -3.27
C LEU A 174 -10.66 -7.93 -2.35
N VAL A 175 -9.98 -6.91 -1.83
CA VAL A 175 -10.53 -5.94 -0.88
C VAL A 175 -10.42 -4.53 -1.50
N PRO A 176 -11.27 -4.20 -2.49
CA PRO A 176 -11.35 -2.85 -3.04
C PRO A 176 -12.05 -1.89 -2.07
N ASP A 177 -11.94 -0.58 -2.32
CA ASP A 177 -12.72 0.42 -1.61
C ASP A 177 -14.22 0.27 -1.87
N ALA A 178 -15.04 0.80 -0.94
CA ALA A 178 -16.51 0.67 -0.99
C ALA A 178 -17.12 1.26 -2.27
N ASP A 179 -16.39 2.16 -2.94
CA ASP A 179 -16.72 2.75 -4.24
C ASP A 179 -16.97 1.67 -5.31
N VAL A 180 -16.44 0.46 -5.19
CA VAL A 180 -16.72 -0.66 -6.11
C VAL A 180 -18.23 -0.93 -6.27
N ARG A 181 -19.03 -0.64 -5.24
CA ARG A 181 -20.48 -0.87 -5.22
C ARG A 181 -21.24 0.07 -6.16
N THR A 182 -20.71 1.25 -6.41
CA THR A 182 -21.40 2.32 -7.17
C THR A 182 -20.63 2.79 -8.39
N ASN A 183 -19.32 2.53 -8.46
CA ASN A 183 -18.45 2.97 -9.53
C ASN A 183 -18.14 1.82 -10.49
N GLY A 184 -18.81 1.84 -11.65
CA GLY A 184 -18.61 0.84 -12.70
C GLY A 184 -17.17 0.78 -13.25
N ALA A 185 -16.36 1.83 -13.14
CA ALA A 185 -14.96 1.79 -13.53
C ALA A 185 -14.12 0.94 -12.55
N VAL A 186 -14.36 1.11 -11.23
CA VAL A 186 -13.71 0.31 -10.18
C VAL A 186 -14.14 -1.16 -10.31
N HIS A 187 -15.43 -1.42 -10.55
CA HIS A 187 -15.91 -2.78 -10.79
C HIS A 187 -15.22 -3.44 -12.00
N ARG A 188 -15.06 -2.72 -13.11
CA ARG A 188 -14.31 -3.24 -14.28
C ARG A 188 -12.83 -3.46 -13.98
N ALA A 189 -12.22 -2.63 -13.13
CA ALA A 189 -10.84 -2.80 -12.70
C ALA A 189 -10.64 -4.10 -11.92
N VAL A 190 -11.53 -4.37 -10.96
CA VAL A 190 -11.57 -5.62 -10.19
C VAL A 190 -11.69 -6.82 -11.12
N HIS A 191 -12.56 -6.79 -12.12
CA HIS A 191 -12.69 -7.88 -13.09
C HIS A 191 -11.40 -8.15 -13.87
N ARG A 192 -10.69 -7.11 -14.32
CA ARG A 192 -9.41 -7.29 -15.01
C ARG A 192 -8.35 -7.91 -14.11
N LEU A 193 -8.35 -7.55 -12.82
CA LEU A 193 -7.48 -8.19 -11.85
C LEU A 193 -7.84 -9.67 -11.66
N VAL A 194 -9.14 -10.01 -11.56
CA VAL A 194 -9.60 -11.42 -11.51
C VAL A 194 -9.11 -12.21 -12.71
N ASP A 195 -9.24 -11.67 -13.93
CA ASP A 195 -8.77 -12.33 -15.15
C ASP A 195 -7.26 -12.57 -15.11
N ALA A 196 -6.48 -11.57 -14.68
CA ALA A 196 -5.02 -11.67 -14.57
C ALA A 196 -4.58 -12.68 -13.49
N LEU A 197 -5.32 -12.77 -12.38
CA LEU A 197 -5.11 -13.77 -11.33
C LEU A 197 -5.42 -15.18 -11.86
N GLY A 198 -6.52 -15.34 -12.61
CA GLY A 198 -6.88 -16.60 -13.26
C GLY A 198 -5.80 -17.08 -14.23
N ALA A 199 -5.24 -16.17 -15.04
CA ALA A 199 -4.12 -16.47 -15.94
C ALA A 199 -2.83 -16.91 -15.19
N ARG A 200 -2.70 -16.57 -13.91
CA ARG A 200 -1.60 -17.00 -13.02
C ARG A 200 -1.91 -18.26 -12.23
N GLY A 201 -3.07 -18.89 -12.49
CA GLY A 201 -3.47 -20.17 -11.91
C GLY A 201 -4.02 -20.05 -10.49
N VAL A 202 -4.49 -18.87 -10.06
CA VAL A 202 -5.28 -18.72 -8.83
C VAL A 202 -6.50 -19.64 -8.92
N ALA A 203 -6.77 -20.41 -7.88
CA ALA A 203 -7.88 -21.37 -7.87
C ALA A 203 -9.24 -20.65 -7.74
N GLU A 204 -9.28 -19.60 -6.92
CA GLU A 204 -10.51 -18.88 -6.63
C GLU A 204 -10.21 -17.42 -6.26
N ALA A 205 -10.99 -16.48 -6.81
CA ALA A 205 -10.93 -15.07 -6.44
C ALA A 205 -12.27 -14.62 -5.85
N LYS A 206 -12.25 -14.09 -4.63
CA LYS A 206 -13.44 -13.62 -3.90
C LYS A 206 -13.34 -12.14 -3.61
N MET A 207 -14.36 -11.37 -3.95
CA MET A 207 -14.44 -9.98 -3.53
C MET A 207 -14.98 -9.87 -2.11
N VAL A 208 -14.25 -9.18 -1.25
CA VAL A 208 -14.66 -8.80 0.11
C VAL A 208 -15.25 -7.41 0.03
N LEU A 209 -16.51 -7.28 0.44
CA LEU A 209 -17.21 -6.00 0.46
C LEU A 209 -17.28 -5.47 1.87
N VAL A 210 -16.70 -4.29 2.08
CA VAL A 210 -16.81 -3.57 3.36
C VAL A 210 -18.28 -3.17 3.58
N PRO A 211 -18.85 -3.36 4.79
CA PRO A 211 -20.23 -2.98 5.08
C PRO A 211 -20.39 -1.45 5.14
N PRO A 212 -21.54 -0.88 4.73
CA PRO A 212 -21.86 0.53 5.02
C PRO A 212 -21.90 0.80 6.53
N PRO A 213 -21.59 2.03 6.98
CA PRO A 213 -21.25 3.23 6.21
C PRO A 213 -19.74 3.38 5.91
N PHE A 214 -18.94 2.35 6.18
CA PHE A 214 -17.48 2.41 6.06
C PHE A 214 -17.03 2.50 4.60
N LYS A 215 -16.00 3.31 4.33
CA LYS A 215 -15.51 3.54 2.96
C LYS A 215 -14.34 2.64 2.61
N GLY A 216 -13.54 2.25 3.60
CA GLY A 216 -12.44 1.32 3.47
C GLY A 216 -12.43 0.27 4.58
N ILE A 217 -11.64 -0.78 4.40
CA ILE A 217 -11.45 -1.80 5.42
C ILE A 217 -10.77 -1.24 6.68
N ASP A 218 -9.91 -0.22 6.54
CA ASP A 218 -9.28 0.46 7.67
C ASP A 218 -10.30 1.20 8.55
N ASP A 219 -11.29 1.87 7.95
CA ASP A 219 -12.39 2.50 8.71
C ASP A 219 -13.17 1.47 9.52
N PHE A 220 -13.46 0.31 8.94
CA PHE A 220 -14.17 -0.78 9.61
C PHE A 220 -13.34 -1.35 10.76
N LEU A 221 -12.07 -1.68 10.51
CA LEU A 221 -11.18 -2.25 11.51
C LEU A 221 -10.96 -1.28 12.68
N ALA A 222 -10.77 0.02 12.41
CA ALA A 222 -10.61 1.03 13.45
C ALA A 222 -11.87 1.20 14.32
N ALA A 223 -13.05 0.93 13.78
CA ALA A 223 -14.31 1.02 14.51
C ALA A 223 -14.63 -0.23 15.35
N THR A 224 -13.97 -1.36 15.08
CA THR A 224 -14.24 -2.66 15.73
C THR A 224 -13.08 -3.20 16.57
N ALA A 225 -11.99 -2.43 16.70
CA ALA A 225 -10.81 -2.79 17.47
C ALA A 225 -10.97 -2.56 18.97
#